data_AF-A0A357CUG6-F1
#
_entry.id   AF-A0A357CUG6-F1
#
_cell.length_a   1.000
_cell.length_b   1.000
_cell.length_c   1.000
_cell.angle_alpha   90.00
_cell.angle_beta   90.00
_cell.angle_gamma   90.00
#
_symmetry.space_group_name_H-M   'P 1'
#
loop_
_entity.id
_entity.type
_entity.pdbx_description
1 polymer ?
#
loop_
_entity_poly.entity_id
_entity_poly.type
_entity_poly.pdbx_seq_one_letter_code
_entity_poly.pdbx_strand_id
1 'polypeptide(L)'
;MNKKKILMLTLTVLVLMSGCLPATDGDSAKSTDSEELVSAGESQVLPAESSDECKTAEQVEVCFFDVGQGDCILISTPAGKHILIDSGTLESKDKVMGFLSNKGVKEIEYAFFTHPHADHIGAADEIINRLDVKNVYMPDAAATTMVFERLLEALESKESVNVVKAHAGQIIELDSLIFEILSPIKNDYYELNQFSIVIKMTHGENVFLFMGDATT
;
A
#
# COMPACT_ATOMS: atom_id res chain seq x y z
N MET A 1 21.26 19.34 -45.27
CA MET A 1 21.73 17.93 -45.35
C MET A 1 22.89 17.76 -44.38
N ASN A 2 22.60 17.41 -43.12
CA ASN A 2 23.61 17.26 -42.07
C ASN A 2 23.84 15.77 -41.81
N LYS A 3 25.06 15.30 -42.11
CA LYS A 3 25.47 13.90 -41.96
C LYS A 3 25.58 13.55 -40.47
N LYS A 4 24.71 12.65 -40.01
CA LYS A 4 24.77 12.01 -38.69
C LYS A 4 26.05 11.17 -38.60
N LYS A 5 26.89 11.41 -37.59
CA LYS A 5 27.99 10.50 -37.20
C LYS A 5 27.40 9.47 -36.24
N ILE A 6 27.32 8.21 -36.68
CA ILE A 6 26.93 7.06 -35.89
C ILE A 6 28.18 6.59 -35.14
N LEU A 7 28.20 6.74 -33.82
CA LEU A 7 29.21 6.15 -32.94
C LEU A 7 28.62 4.86 -32.37
N MET A 8 28.98 3.72 -32.97
CA MET A 8 28.72 2.39 -32.41
C MET A 8 29.70 2.14 -31.26
N LEU A 9 29.21 2.17 -30.02
CA LEU A 9 29.95 1.68 -28.86
C LEU A 9 29.43 0.29 -28.51
N THR A 10 30.25 -0.71 -28.78
CA THR A 10 29.97 -2.13 -28.53
C THR A 10 29.99 -2.44 -27.04
N LEU A 11 28.89 -3.03 -26.57
CA LEU A 11 28.65 -3.53 -25.22
C LEU A 11 29.42 -4.85 -25.00
N THR A 12 30.41 -4.86 -24.11
CA THR A 12 31.12 -6.08 -23.71
C THR A 12 30.56 -6.57 -22.37
N VAL A 13 29.75 -7.62 -22.41
CA VAL A 13 29.21 -8.30 -21.22
C VAL A 13 30.25 -9.31 -20.73
N LEU A 14 30.79 -9.10 -19.53
CA LEU A 14 31.68 -10.04 -18.85
C LEU A 14 30.88 -10.80 -17.78
N VAL A 15 30.49 -12.04 -18.09
CA VAL A 15 29.84 -12.96 -17.15
C VAL A 15 30.92 -13.65 -16.32
N LEU A 16 30.95 -13.40 -15.01
CA LEU A 16 31.71 -14.21 -14.06
C LEU A 16 30.74 -15.06 -13.25
N MET A 17 30.65 -16.33 -13.62
CA MET A 17 30.05 -17.39 -12.80
C MET A 17 31.12 -17.93 -11.85
N SER A 18 30.86 -17.91 -10.56
CA SER A 18 31.60 -18.70 -9.57
C SER A 18 30.60 -19.25 -8.57
N GLY A 19 30.44 -20.57 -8.64
CA GLY A 19 29.48 -21.34 -7.86
C GLY A 19 29.95 -21.56 -6.41
N CYS A 20 28.96 -21.76 -5.54
CA CYS A 20 29.16 -22.22 -4.17
C CYS A 20 28.43 -23.56 -4.00
N LEU A 21 29.17 -24.58 -3.56
CA LEU A 21 28.65 -25.88 -3.10
C LEU A 21 28.07 -25.74 -1.68
N PRO A 22 27.11 -26.60 -1.33
CA PRO A 22 27.12 -27.21 -0.01
C PRO A 22 27.06 -28.74 -0.07
N ALA A 23 27.73 -29.36 0.91
CA ALA A 23 27.69 -30.78 1.24
C ALA A 23 26.67 -31.05 2.36
N THR A 24 26.52 -32.34 2.71
CA THR A 24 25.77 -32.95 3.84
C THR A 24 24.28 -33.16 3.56
N ASP A 25 23.61 -34.29 3.84
CA ASP A 25 23.98 -35.56 4.47
C ASP A 25 23.08 -36.69 3.90
N GLY A 26 23.53 -37.93 4.04
CA GLY A 26 22.80 -39.14 3.61
C GLY A 26 22.07 -39.87 4.74
N ASP A 27 21.30 -40.86 4.26
CA ASP A 27 20.81 -42.08 4.95
C ASP A 27 19.61 -41.91 5.93
N SER A 28 18.60 -42.79 6.02
CA SER A 28 18.02 -43.89 5.24
C SER A 28 16.81 -44.44 6.01
N ALA A 29 16.00 -45.25 5.31
CA ALA A 29 15.00 -46.24 5.78
C ALA A 29 13.67 -45.69 6.36
N LYS A 30 12.47 -45.94 5.79
CA LYS A 30 11.77 -47.16 5.30
C LYS A 30 11.05 -47.94 6.41
N SER A 31 9.71 -47.93 6.36
CA SER A 31 8.75 -49.07 6.52
C SER A 31 7.40 -48.57 7.09
N THR A 32 6.30 -48.60 6.34
CA THR A 32 5.25 -49.65 6.20
C THR A 32 4.29 -49.84 7.38
N ASP A 33 3.03 -50.02 6.96
CA ASP A 33 1.88 -50.71 7.56
C ASP A 33 0.90 -49.97 8.50
N SER A 34 -0.30 -49.88 7.93
CA SER A 34 -1.64 -49.75 8.50
C SER A 34 -2.03 -50.91 9.42
N GLU A 35 -2.74 -50.64 10.51
CA GLU A 35 -4.15 -51.04 10.73
C GLU A 35 -4.64 -50.67 12.15
N GLU A 36 -5.96 -50.69 12.28
CA GLU A 36 -6.89 -50.04 13.21
C GLU A 36 -7.18 -50.85 14.49
N LEU A 37 -7.61 -50.21 15.59
CA LEU A 37 -8.64 -50.75 16.50
C LEU A 37 -9.21 -49.70 17.49
N VAL A 38 -10.54 -49.60 17.43
CA VAL A 38 -11.56 -48.86 18.19
C VAL A 38 -11.50 -48.92 19.74
N SER A 39 -11.97 -47.86 20.41
CA SER A 39 -12.97 -47.96 21.50
C SER A 39 -13.60 -46.61 21.87
N ALA A 40 -14.88 -46.70 22.23
CA ALA A 40 -15.89 -45.70 22.48
C ALA A 40 -15.62 -44.68 23.62
N GLY A 41 -16.28 -43.52 23.48
CA GLY A 41 -16.49 -42.54 24.53
C GLY A 41 -17.44 -41.44 24.07
N GLU A 42 -18.74 -41.63 24.30
CA GLU A 42 -19.79 -40.64 24.14
C GLU A 42 -19.47 -39.35 24.91
N SER A 43 -19.56 -38.20 24.25
CA SER A 43 -19.81 -36.93 24.94
C SER A 43 -20.73 -36.06 24.11
N GLN A 44 -21.72 -35.53 24.80
CA GLN A 44 -22.95 -34.99 24.26
C GLN A 44 -22.73 -33.63 23.59
N VAL A 45 -23.47 -33.46 22.51
CA VAL A 45 -23.64 -32.21 21.77
C VAL A 45 -24.40 -31.21 22.64
N LEU A 46 -23.81 -30.03 22.87
CA LEU A 46 -24.54 -28.82 23.27
C LEU A 46 -24.39 -27.79 22.13
N PRO A 47 -25.49 -27.27 21.56
CA PRO A 47 -25.42 -26.26 20.51
C PRO A 47 -25.26 -24.83 21.06
N ALA A 48 -24.57 -24.01 20.25
CA ALA A 48 -24.52 -22.54 20.22
C ALA A 48 -23.96 -21.88 21.51
N GLU A 49 -22.98 -20.98 21.43
CA GLU A 49 -23.18 -19.69 20.76
C GLU A 49 -21.98 -19.26 19.91
N SER A 50 -22.33 -18.89 18.68
CA SER A 50 -21.58 -17.98 17.85
C SER A 50 -21.42 -16.64 18.56
N SER A 51 -20.20 -16.32 18.98
CA SER A 51 -19.76 -14.93 19.07
C SER A 51 -18.79 -14.72 17.90
N ASP A 52 -19.38 -14.59 16.71
CA ASP A 52 -18.73 -13.87 15.62
C ASP A 52 -18.82 -12.38 15.96
N GLU A 53 -18.19 -12.00 17.07
CA GLU A 53 -17.84 -10.61 17.32
C GLU A 53 -16.62 -10.35 16.45
N CYS A 54 -16.87 -9.83 15.24
CA CYS A 54 -15.90 -8.98 14.59
C CYS A 54 -15.57 -7.88 15.59
N LYS A 55 -14.53 -8.09 16.41
CA LYS A 55 -14.00 -7.07 17.30
C LYS A 55 -13.62 -5.89 16.43
N THR A 56 -14.52 -4.91 16.33
CA THR A 56 -14.20 -3.56 15.91
C THR A 56 -13.00 -3.16 16.75
N ALA A 57 -11.88 -2.83 16.09
CA ALA A 57 -10.68 -2.41 16.78
C ALA A 57 -11.05 -1.30 17.77
N GLU A 58 -10.87 -1.49 19.08
CA GLU A 58 -11.21 -0.44 20.06
C GLU A 58 -10.21 0.74 20.04
N GLN A 59 -9.24 0.71 19.12
CA GLN A 59 -8.12 1.63 19.04
C GLN A 59 -7.89 2.06 17.59
N VAL A 60 -7.33 3.25 17.42
CA VAL A 60 -6.77 3.67 16.14
C VAL A 60 -5.57 2.77 15.83
N GLU A 61 -5.59 2.10 14.69
CA GLU A 61 -4.45 1.32 14.19
C GLU A 61 -3.75 2.11 13.08
N VAL A 62 -2.42 2.24 13.17
CA VAL A 62 -1.58 2.77 12.09
C VAL A 62 -0.66 1.63 11.64
N CYS A 63 -0.89 1.11 10.44
CA CYS A 63 -0.17 -0.03 9.90
C CYS A 63 0.68 0.39 8.71
N PHE A 64 2.00 0.30 8.87
CA PHE A 64 2.97 0.44 7.78
C PHE A 64 3.18 -0.93 7.15
N PHE A 65 2.65 -1.11 5.94
CA PHE A 65 2.74 -2.38 5.23
C PHE A 65 4.00 -2.42 4.37
N ASP A 66 4.78 -3.51 4.50
CA ASP A 66 6.02 -3.67 3.75
C ASP A 66 5.75 -3.99 2.28
N VAL A 67 5.99 -2.99 1.44
CA VAL A 67 5.86 -3.04 -0.02
C VAL A 67 7.22 -3.06 -0.72
N GLY A 68 8.31 -3.15 0.03
CA GLY A 68 9.67 -3.00 -0.47
C GLY A 68 10.08 -1.53 -0.57
N GLN A 69 9.94 -0.95 -1.76
CA GLN A 69 10.24 0.46 -2.01
C GLN A 69 8.97 1.30 -1.92
N GLY A 70 9.10 2.51 -1.36
CA GLY A 70 8.01 3.46 -1.15
C GLY A 70 7.13 3.11 0.04
N ASP A 71 5.95 3.71 0.09
CA ASP A 71 5.05 3.64 1.25
C ASP A 71 3.72 2.96 0.93
N CYS A 72 3.14 2.30 1.94
CA CYS A 72 1.75 1.85 1.97
C CYS A 72 1.29 1.81 3.42
N ILE A 73 0.49 2.79 3.83
CA ILE A 73 0.12 2.98 5.23
C ILE A 73 -1.40 2.97 5.34
N LEU A 74 -1.93 2.00 6.08
CA LEU A 74 -3.34 1.93 6.40
C LEU A 74 -3.58 2.44 7.82
N ILE A 75 -4.42 3.45 7.96
CA ILE A 75 -4.90 3.92 9.25
C ILE A 75 -6.37 3.51 9.39
N SER A 76 -6.71 2.83 10.48
CA SER A 76 -8.07 2.36 10.74
C SER A 76 -8.60 2.94 12.04
N THR A 77 -9.80 3.51 12.01
CA THR A 77 -10.46 4.08 13.20
C THR A 77 -11.29 3.02 13.93
N PRO A 78 -11.59 3.23 15.22
CA PRO A 78 -12.51 2.35 15.95
C PRO A 78 -13.92 2.29 15.36
N ALA A 79 -14.32 3.30 14.60
CA ALA A 79 -15.59 3.33 13.89
C ALA A 79 -15.59 2.50 12.59
N GLY A 80 -14.49 1.81 12.28
CA GLY A 80 -14.35 0.99 11.07
C GLY A 80 -14.11 1.80 9.80
N LYS A 81 -13.63 3.04 9.91
CA LYS A 81 -13.24 3.86 8.76
C LYS A 81 -11.76 3.73 8.48
N HIS A 82 -11.40 3.85 7.20
CA HIS A 82 -10.04 3.64 6.74
C HIS A 82 -9.49 4.84 5.98
N ILE A 83 -8.22 5.16 6.25
CA ILE A 83 -7.40 6.11 5.51
C ILE A 83 -6.24 5.32 4.91
N LEU A 84 -5.91 5.59 3.66
CA LEU A 84 -4.74 5.03 3.01
C LEU A 84 -3.77 6.16 2.66
N ILE A 85 -2.49 5.99 2.97
CA ILE A 85 -1.40 6.86 2.49
C ILE A 85 -0.46 5.99 1.64
N ASP A 86 -0.38 6.31 0.36
CA ASP A 86 0.34 5.56 -0.67
C ASP A 86 -0.07 4.07 -0.78
N SER A 87 0.49 3.38 -1.76
CA SER A 87 0.02 2.08 -2.23
C SER A 87 1.15 1.18 -2.77
N GLY A 88 2.40 1.54 -2.47
CA GLY A 88 3.59 0.80 -2.87
C GLY A 88 3.84 0.75 -4.37
N THR A 89 4.63 -0.24 -4.78
CA THR A 89 5.03 -0.50 -6.18
C THR A 89 4.00 -1.32 -6.95
N LEU A 90 4.10 -1.32 -8.29
CA LEU A 90 3.29 -2.21 -9.15
C LEU A 90 3.55 -3.69 -8.83
N GLU A 91 4.79 -4.05 -8.49
CA GLU A 91 5.19 -5.40 -8.09
C GLU A 91 4.55 -5.82 -6.77
N SER A 92 4.28 -4.86 -5.87
CA SER A 92 3.62 -5.11 -4.59
C SER A 92 2.10 -5.15 -4.68
N LYS A 93 1.50 -4.80 -5.82
CA LYS A 93 0.06 -4.62 -5.99
C LYS A 93 -0.79 -5.75 -5.42
N ASP A 94 -0.50 -7.00 -5.77
CA ASP A 94 -1.31 -8.14 -5.31
C ASP A 94 -1.18 -8.35 -3.79
N LYS A 95 0.00 -8.03 -3.22
CA LYS A 95 0.21 -8.06 -1.77
C LYS A 95 -0.59 -6.95 -1.08
N VAL A 96 -0.60 -5.74 -1.63
CA VAL A 96 -1.38 -4.60 -1.11
C VAL A 96 -2.87 -4.91 -1.15
N MET A 97 -3.40 -5.39 -2.27
CA MET A 97 -4.82 -5.77 -2.36
C MET A 97 -5.18 -6.92 -1.42
N GLY A 98 -4.31 -7.93 -1.29
CA GLY A 98 -4.48 -9.01 -0.32
C GLY A 98 -4.45 -8.52 1.13
N PHE A 99 -3.54 -7.60 1.46
CA PHE A 99 -3.45 -6.96 2.77
C PHE A 99 -4.73 -6.18 3.11
N LEU A 100 -5.20 -5.31 2.22
CA LEU A 100 -6.44 -4.54 2.42
C LEU A 100 -7.64 -5.48 2.58
N SER A 101 -7.73 -6.53 1.76
CA SER A 101 -8.78 -7.54 1.88
C SER A 101 -8.73 -8.29 3.22
N ASN A 102 -7.54 -8.68 3.68
CA ASN A 102 -7.35 -9.37 4.96
C ASN A 102 -7.67 -8.48 6.15
N LYS A 103 -7.47 -7.16 6.01
CA LYS A 103 -7.91 -6.13 6.97
C LYS A 103 -9.40 -5.82 6.89
N GLY A 104 -10.14 -6.44 5.96
CA GLY A 104 -11.58 -6.23 5.80
C GLY A 104 -11.94 -4.90 5.15
N VAL A 105 -10.98 -4.20 4.53
CA VAL A 105 -11.21 -2.87 3.93
C VAL A 105 -12.12 -3.01 2.71
N LYS A 106 -13.27 -2.34 2.75
CA LYS A 106 -14.22 -2.22 1.64
C LYS A 106 -14.38 -0.78 1.16
N GLU A 107 -14.22 0.16 2.08
CA GLU A 107 -14.33 1.59 1.86
C GLU A 107 -13.06 2.28 2.36
N ILE A 108 -12.61 3.30 1.63
CA ILE A 108 -11.52 4.20 2.04
C ILE A 108 -12.11 5.61 2.04
N GLU A 109 -12.18 6.22 3.23
CA GLU A 109 -12.72 7.57 3.40
C GLU A 109 -11.78 8.59 2.76
N TYR A 110 -10.47 8.43 2.97
CA TYR A 110 -9.42 9.28 2.40
C TYR A 110 -8.26 8.43 1.90
N ALA A 111 -7.89 8.60 0.64
CA ALA A 111 -6.64 8.13 0.09
C ALA A 111 -5.72 9.33 -0.17
N PHE A 112 -4.51 9.31 0.35
CA PHE A 112 -3.47 10.30 0.08
C PHE A 112 -2.39 9.65 -0.80
N PHE A 113 -2.25 10.11 -2.03
CA PHE A 113 -1.15 9.74 -2.91
C PHE A 113 -0.12 10.85 -2.87
N THR A 114 0.96 10.62 -2.13
CA THR A 114 1.87 11.68 -1.69
C THR A 114 2.52 12.38 -2.88
N HIS A 115 2.97 11.63 -3.87
CA HIS A 115 3.57 12.13 -5.10
C HIS A 115 3.49 11.07 -6.22
N PRO A 116 3.70 11.41 -7.51
CA PRO A 116 3.32 10.54 -8.62
C PRO A 116 4.35 9.44 -8.97
N HIS A 117 5.25 9.10 -8.06
CA HIS A 117 6.22 8.03 -8.29
C HIS A 117 5.59 6.64 -8.18
N ALA A 118 6.05 5.72 -9.04
CA ALA A 118 5.45 4.40 -9.23
C ALA A 118 5.57 3.48 -8.01
N ASP A 119 6.54 3.73 -7.13
CA ASP A 119 6.73 3.05 -5.85
C ASP A 119 5.81 3.58 -4.73
N HIS A 120 5.06 4.64 -4.99
CA HIS A 120 4.04 5.16 -4.06
C HIS A 120 2.61 4.95 -4.59
N ILE A 121 2.39 5.01 -5.91
CA ILE A 121 1.05 4.88 -6.53
C ILE A 121 0.84 3.58 -7.31
N GLY A 122 1.69 2.58 -7.10
CA GLY A 122 1.75 1.35 -7.89
C GLY A 122 0.51 0.46 -7.84
N ALA A 123 -0.26 0.50 -6.76
CA ALA A 123 -1.54 -0.22 -6.64
C ALA A 123 -2.76 0.70 -6.65
N ALA A 124 -2.56 2.01 -6.84
CA ALA A 124 -3.59 3.02 -6.68
C ALA A 124 -4.77 2.84 -7.65
N ASP A 125 -4.51 2.54 -8.91
CA ASP A 125 -5.55 2.28 -9.93
C ASP A 125 -6.48 1.14 -9.52
N GLU A 126 -5.93 0.06 -8.97
CA GLU A 126 -6.68 -1.13 -8.57
C GLU A 126 -7.44 -0.93 -7.27
N ILE A 127 -6.91 -0.12 -6.35
CA ILE A 127 -7.63 0.37 -5.18
C ILE A 127 -8.87 1.18 -5.61
N ILE A 128 -8.70 2.17 -6.48
CA ILE A 128 -9.80 3.03 -6.97
C ILE A 128 -10.85 2.21 -7.73
N ASN A 129 -10.42 1.21 -8.51
CA ASN A 129 -11.33 0.39 -9.29
C ASN A 129 -12.16 -0.59 -8.46
N ARG A 130 -11.57 -1.18 -7.41
CA ARG A 130 -12.14 -2.31 -6.67
C ARG A 130 -12.74 -1.96 -5.31
N LEU A 131 -12.31 -0.86 -4.70
CA LEU A 131 -12.81 -0.40 -3.39
C LEU A 131 -13.69 0.84 -3.56
N ASP A 132 -14.52 1.12 -2.55
CA ASP A 132 -15.29 2.35 -2.49
C ASP A 132 -14.42 3.47 -1.89
N VAL A 133 -13.78 4.27 -2.74
CA VAL A 133 -12.93 5.38 -2.30
C VAL A 133 -13.71 6.68 -2.37
N LYS A 134 -13.82 7.41 -1.25
CA LYS A 134 -14.63 8.65 -1.20
C LYS A 134 -13.83 9.86 -1.64
N ASN A 135 -12.65 10.06 -1.06
CA ASN A 135 -11.82 11.23 -1.31
C ASN A 135 -10.39 10.81 -1.66
N VAL A 136 -9.83 11.41 -2.71
CA VAL A 136 -8.43 11.22 -3.11
C VAL A 136 -7.72 12.56 -3.04
N TYR A 137 -6.70 12.64 -2.21
CA TYR A 137 -5.81 13.79 -2.11
C TYR A 137 -4.52 13.47 -2.86
N MET A 138 -4.18 14.31 -3.82
CA MET A 138 -2.93 14.22 -4.58
C MET A 138 -2.39 15.62 -4.88
N PRO A 139 -1.06 15.80 -5.00
CA PRO A 139 -0.51 17.09 -5.39
C PRO A 139 -0.84 17.39 -6.85
N ASP A 140 -0.75 18.67 -7.22
CA ASP A 140 -0.79 19.10 -8.62
C ASP A 140 0.58 18.88 -9.26
N ALA A 141 0.90 17.60 -9.43
CA ALA A 141 2.13 17.10 -10.02
C ALA A 141 1.78 16.01 -11.03
N ALA A 142 2.43 16.05 -12.18
CA ALA A 142 2.23 15.07 -13.23
C ALA A 142 3.49 14.25 -13.49
N ALA A 143 3.32 12.96 -13.73
CA ALA A 143 4.35 12.10 -14.27
C ALA A 143 3.91 11.55 -15.64
N THR A 144 4.85 11.13 -16.47
CA THR A 144 4.55 10.49 -17.77
C THR A 144 4.70 8.97 -17.69
N THR A 145 4.49 8.40 -16.50
CA THR A 145 4.61 6.96 -16.26
C THR A 145 3.27 6.29 -16.52
N MET A 146 3.31 5.05 -16.99
CA MET A 146 2.11 4.22 -17.18
C MET A 146 1.31 4.06 -15.88
N VAL A 147 1.99 4.04 -14.72
CA VAL A 147 1.33 3.92 -13.41
C VAL A 147 0.50 5.16 -13.11
N PHE A 148 1.05 6.35 -13.37
CA PHE A 148 0.31 7.61 -13.19
C PHE A 148 -0.86 7.73 -14.17
N GLU A 149 -0.66 7.36 -15.44
CA GLU A 149 -1.73 7.35 -16.44
C GLU A 149 -2.90 6.43 -16.03
N ARG A 150 -2.61 5.22 -15.54
CA ARG A 150 -3.63 4.29 -15.03
C ARG A 150 -4.40 4.83 -13.82
N LEU A 151 -3.72 5.52 -12.91
CA LEU A 151 -4.37 6.18 -11.79
C LEU A 151 -5.36 7.24 -12.29
N LEU A 152 -4.95 8.11 -13.22
CA LEU A 152 -5.84 9.12 -13.79
C LEU A 152 -7.04 8.49 -14.51
N GLU A 153 -6.82 7.46 -15.33
CA GLU A 153 -7.90 6.73 -16.00
C GLU A 153 -8.89 6.11 -14.98
N ALA A 154 -8.38 5.53 -13.90
CA ALA A 154 -9.22 4.96 -12.84
C ALA A 154 -10.06 6.04 -12.15
N LEU A 155 -9.47 7.19 -11.82
CA LEU A 155 -10.17 8.33 -11.20
C LEU A 155 -11.23 8.92 -12.14
N GLU A 156 -10.89 9.12 -13.42
CA GLU A 156 -11.83 9.62 -14.44
C GLU A 156 -13.02 8.67 -14.66
N SER A 157 -12.80 7.35 -14.52
CA SER A 157 -13.85 6.35 -14.66
C SER A 157 -14.81 6.28 -13.45
N LYS A 158 -14.52 6.99 -12.35
CA LYS A 158 -15.23 6.90 -11.07
C LYS A 158 -15.77 8.27 -10.63
N GLU A 159 -16.96 8.62 -11.13
CA GLU A 159 -17.64 9.89 -10.77
C GLU A 159 -17.91 10.06 -9.27
N SER A 160 -17.93 8.97 -8.50
CA SER A 160 -18.17 9.01 -7.04
C SER A 160 -16.95 9.44 -6.22
N VAL A 161 -15.76 9.45 -6.82
CA VAL A 161 -14.51 9.80 -6.13
C VAL A 161 -14.32 11.31 -6.18
N ASN A 162 -14.25 11.96 -5.02
CA ASN A 162 -13.89 13.37 -4.92
C ASN A 162 -12.36 13.53 -4.96
N VAL A 163 -11.81 14.03 -6.06
CA VAL A 163 -10.37 14.31 -6.20
C VAL A 163 -10.06 15.73 -5.73
N VAL A 164 -9.19 15.83 -4.73
CA VAL A 164 -8.82 17.09 -4.07
C VAL A 164 -7.33 17.36 -4.29
N LYS A 165 -7.01 18.56 -4.76
CA LYS A 165 -5.62 19.02 -4.81
C LYS A 165 -5.11 19.25 -3.39
N ALA A 166 -4.08 18.51 -3.01
CA ALA A 166 -3.42 18.65 -1.72
C ALA A 166 -2.50 19.88 -1.68
N HIS A 167 -2.61 20.68 -0.61
CA HIS A 167 -1.73 21.81 -0.33
C HIS A 167 -1.67 22.11 1.16
N ALA A 168 -0.60 22.79 1.58
CA ALA A 168 -0.39 23.16 2.97
C ALA A 168 -1.55 24.00 3.54
N GLY A 169 -1.88 23.74 4.81
CA GLY A 169 -2.93 24.42 5.57
C GLY A 169 -4.31 23.77 5.48
N GLN A 170 -4.49 22.75 4.65
CA GLN A 170 -5.72 21.94 4.67
C GLN A 170 -5.80 21.11 5.95
N ILE A 171 -6.98 21.09 6.57
CA ILE A 171 -7.28 20.31 7.78
C ILE A 171 -8.43 19.36 7.46
N ILE A 172 -8.24 18.09 7.79
CA ILE A 172 -9.23 17.03 7.61
C ILE A 172 -9.46 16.38 8.97
N GLU A 173 -10.72 16.26 9.36
CA GLU A 173 -11.12 15.62 10.62
C GLU A 173 -11.85 14.32 10.31
N LEU A 174 -11.46 13.24 10.99
CA LEU A 174 -12.13 11.96 10.89
C LEU A 174 -12.19 11.30 12.27
N ASP A 175 -13.40 11.23 12.82
CA ASP A 175 -13.66 10.74 14.17
C ASP A 175 -12.83 11.50 15.22
N SER A 176 -11.75 10.90 15.72
CA SER A 176 -10.83 11.50 16.71
C SER A 176 -9.45 11.83 16.14
N LEU A 177 -9.32 11.75 14.81
CA LEU A 177 -8.09 12.04 14.07
C LEU A 177 -8.19 13.42 13.42
N ILE A 178 -7.12 14.19 13.56
CA ILE A 178 -6.95 15.47 12.87
C ILE A 178 -5.73 15.34 11.96
N PHE A 179 -5.91 15.51 10.67
CA PHE A 179 -4.86 15.52 9.65
C PHE A 179 -4.64 16.95 9.17
N GLU A 180 -3.44 17.47 9.37
CA GLU A 180 -3.00 18.75 8.81
C GLU A 180 -2.01 18.48 7.68
N ILE A 181 -2.32 18.98 6.48
CA ILE A 181 -1.38 18.94 5.35
C ILE A 181 -0.39 20.09 5.53
N LEU A 182 0.90 19.75 5.60
CA LEU A 182 2.01 20.69 5.79
C LEU A 182 2.75 21.03 4.49
N SER A 183 2.66 20.16 3.48
CA SER A 183 3.30 20.27 2.17
C SER A 183 2.39 19.62 1.12
N PRO A 184 2.38 20.05 -0.15
CA PRO A 184 3.20 21.10 -0.76
C PRO A 184 2.79 22.52 -0.35
N ILE A 185 3.79 23.42 -0.18
CA ILE A 185 3.58 24.85 0.11
C ILE A 185 3.61 25.73 -1.15
N LYS A 186 4.16 25.22 -2.25
CA LYS A 186 4.21 25.87 -3.57
C LYS A 186 3.45 25.03 -4.59
N ASN A 187 3.20 25.61 -5.76
CA ASN A 187 2.60 24.89 -6.89
C ASN A 187 3.63 24.48 -7.94
N ASP A 188 4.88 24.91 -7.80
CA ASP A 188 5.95 24.75 -8.77
C ASP A 188 7.22 24.24 -8.09
N TYR A 189 7.50 22.96 -8.29
CA TYR A 189 8.76 22.33 -7.91
C TYR A 189 9.42 21.67 -9.12
N TYR A 190 10.73 21.45 -9.03
CA TYR A 190 11.50 20.82 -10.09
C TYR A 190 11.47 19.30 -9.98
N GLU A 191 11.54 18.77 -8.76
CA GLU A 191 11.58 17.35 -8.47
C GLU A 191 10.23 16.85 -7.91
N LEU A 192 9.79 15.68 -8.35
CA LEU A 192 8.48 15.13 -7.95
C LEU A 192 8.38 14.90 -6.44
N ASN A 193 9.48 14.52 -5.80
CA ASN A 193 9.58 14.34 -4.35
C ASN A 193 9.33 15.63 -3.56
N GLN A 194 9.52 16.80 -4.17
CA GLN A 194 9.23 18.08 -3.50
C GLN A 194 7.73 18.40 -3.48
N PHE A 195 6.94 17.70 -4.30
CA PHE A 195 5.48 17.77 -4.25
C PHE A 195 4.87 16.86 -3.18
N SER A 196 5.66 16.02 -2.50
CA SER A 196 5.16 15.06 -1.53
C SER A 196 4.23 15.73 -0.51
N ILE A 197 3.03 15.14 -0.38
CA ILE A 197 2.09 15.50 0.68
C ILE A 197 2.72 15.12 2.01
N VAL A 198 3.02 16.10 2.84
CA VAL A 198 3.46 15.88 4.22
C VAL A 198 2.24 16.06 5.13
N ILE A 199 1.91 15.05 5.92
CA ILE A 199 0.70 15.00 6.74
C ILE A 199 1.11 14.87 8.21
N LYS A 200 0.64 15.80 9.04
CA LYS A 200 0.69 15.68 10.50
C LYS A 200 -0.64 15.16 10.99
N MET A 201 -0.67 13.93 11.48
CA MET A 201 -1.86 13.34 12.12
C MET A 201 -1.76 13.48 13.63
N THR A 202 -2.82 13.98 14.26
CA THR A 202 -2.93 14.09 15.73
C THR A 202 -4.08 13.22 16.22
N HIS A 203 -3.84 12.45 17.29
CA HIS A 203 -4.84 11.68 18.01
C HIS A 203 -4.56 11.74 19.52
N GLY A 204 -5.35 12.56 20.24
CA GLY A 204 -5.08 12.87 21.64
C GLY A 204 -3.70 13.54 21.78
N GLU A 205 -2.82 12.94 22.59
CA GLU A 205 -1.44 13.42 22.79
C GLU A 205 -0.45 12.86 21.76
N ASN A 206 -0.86 11.91 20.92
CA ASN A 206 0.00 11.28 19.93
C ASN A 206 0.01 12.07 18.62
N VAL A 207 1.20 12.24 18.05
CA VAL A 207 1.41 12.90 16.76
C VAL A 207 2.23 12.01 15.85
N PHE A 208 1.75 11.82 14.63
CA PHE A 208 2.45 11.12 13.56
C PHE A 208 2.75 12.10 12.44
N LEU A 209 3.90 11.92 11.79
CA LEU A 209 4.31 12.68 10.63
C LEU A 209 4.56 11.71 9.48
N PHE A 210 3.78 11.82 8.42
CA PHE A 210 3.91 11.06 7.19
C PHE A 210 4.49 11.99 6.13
N MET A 211 5.61 11.62 5.51
CA MET A 211 6.37 12.55 4.68
C MET A 211 6.48 12.14 3.21
N GLY A 212 6.07 10.91 2.86
CA GLY A 212 6.47 10.29 1.60
C GLY A 212 7.97 10.47 1.40
N ASP A 213 8.34 10.92 0.20
CA ASP A 213 9.73 11.20 -0.16
C ASP A 213 10.11 12.70 -0.07
N ALA A 214 9.42 13.49 0.76
CA ALA A 214 9.67 14.93 0.85
C ALA A 214 11.16 15.26 0.99
N THR A 215 11.64 16.13 0.10
CA THR A 215 13.02 16.64 0.09
C THR A 215 13.06 18.14 0.39
N THR A 216 14.23 18.61 0.85
CA THR A 216 14.50 20.02 1.19
C THR A 216 14.78 20.89 -0.02
#